data_AF-A0A3N1XWB3-F1
#
_entry.id   AF-A0A3N1XWB3-F1
#
_cell.length_a   1.000
_cell.length_b   1.000
_cell.length_c   1.000
_cell.angle_alpha   90.00
_cell.angle_beta   90.00
_cell.angle_gamma   90.00
#
_symmetry.space_group_name_H-M   'P 1'
#
loop_
_entity.id
_entity.type
_entity.pdbx_description
1 polymer ?
#
loop_
_entity_poly.entity_id
_entity_poly.type
_entity_poly.pdbx_seq_one_letter_code
_entity_poly.pdbx_strand_id
1 'polypeptide(L)' 'MSYYDGLTKKELHYLKAAEQIGKEKGDCPELQELCKEAYSEYKSQRISSAAYGKVYAICIEYAYPK' A
#
# COMPACT_ATOMS: atom_id res chain seq x y z
N MET A 1 18.81 -6.41 -0.44
CA MET A 1 17.54 -7.16 -0.37
C MET A 1 16.49 -6.34 -1.09
N SER A 2 15.93 -6.85 -2.20
CA SER A 2 14.96 -6.10 -3.00
C SER A 2 13.72 -5.81 -2.16
N TYR A 3 13.25 -4.56 -2.14
CA TYR A 3 12.04 -4.14 -1.42
C TYR A 3 10.78 -4.92 -1.85
N TYR A 4 10.91 -5.73 -2.91
CA TYR A 4 9.86 -6.52 -3.54
C TYR A 4 10.08 -8.04 -3.48
N ASP A 5 11.16 -8.49 -2.84
CA ASP A 5 11.49 -9.92 -2.75
C ASP A 5 10.45 -10.65 -1.88
N GLY A 6 9.75 -11.62 -2.47
CA GLY A 6 8.68 -12.39 -1.80
C GLY A 6 7.27 -11.81 -1.94
N LEU A 7 7.07 -10.73 -2.70
CA LEU A 7 5.72 -10.20 -3.00
C LEU A 7 5.15 -10.81 -4.28
N THR A 8 3.90 -11.24 -4.22
CA THR A 8 3.10 -11.65 -5.37
C THR A 8 2.82 -10.45 -6.28
N LYS A 9 2.46 -10.73 -7.55
CA LYS A 9 2.11 -9.68 -8.53
C LYS A 9 0.99 -8.76 -8.01
N LYS A 10 0.04 -9.29 -7.23
CA LYS A 10 -1.08 -8.53 -6.67
C LYS A 10 -0.60 -7.54 -5.60
N GLU A 11 0.29 -7.99 -4.72
CA GLU A 11 0.89 -7.15 -3.67
C GLU A 11 1.75 -6.03 -4.24
N LEU A 12 2.56 -6.37 -5.24
CA LEU A 12 3.35 -5.41 -6.02
C LEU A 12 2.47 -4.33 -6.67
N HIS A 13 1.29 -4.72 -7.16
CA HIS A 13 0.33 -3.79 -7.75
C HIS A 13 -0.21 -2.81 -6.71
N TYR A 14 -0.65 -3.29 -5.53
CA TYR A 14 -1.12 -2.40 -4.46
C TYR A 14 -0.02 -1.45 -3.98
N LEU A 15 1.21 -1.95 -3.83
CA LEU A 15 2.33 -1.14 -3.37
C LEU A 15 2.68 -0.03 -4.36
N LYS A 16 2.81 -0.38 -5.65
CA LYS A 16 3.05 0.62 -6.70
C LYS A 16 1.91 1.62 -6.84
N ALA A 17 0.66 1.17 -6.72
CA ALA A 17 -0.49 2.05 -6.79
C ALA A 17 -0.52 3.03 -5.60
N ALA A 18 -0.22 2.56 -4.39
CA ALA A 18 -0.08 3.42 -3.21
C ALA A 18 1.03 4.46 -3.38
N GLU A 19 2.22 4.05 -3.83
CA GLU A 19 3.34 4.97 -4.07
C GLU A 19 2.98 6.01 -5.14
N GLN A 20 2.36 5.56 -6.23
CA GLN A 20 2.02 6.44 -7.34
C GLN A 20 0.95 7.46 -6.95
N ILE A 21 -0.13 7.02 -6.31
CA ILE A 21 -1.20 7.92 -5.83
C ILE A 21 -0.65 8.88 -4.77
N GLY A 22 0.12 8.39 -3.79
CA GLY A 22 0.73 9.24 -2.78
C GLY A 22 1.67 10.29 -3.38
N LYS A 23 2.49 9.90 -4.36
CA LYS A 23 3.42 10.83 -5.03
C LYS A 23 2.73 11.84 -5.93
N GLU A 24 1.66 11.46 -6.63
CA GLU A 24 0.94 12.34 -7.54
C GLU A 24 -0.06 13.25 -6.83
N LYS A 25 -0.76 12.74 -5.80
CA LYS A 25 -1.90 13.40 -5.15
C LYS A 25 -1.69 13.72 -3.67
N GLY A 26 -0.70 13.11 -3.01
CA GLY A 26 -0.47 13.27 -1.57
C GLY A 26 -1.53 12.56 -0.72
N ASP A 27 -1.88 13.17 0.42
CA ASP A 27 -3.04 12.74 1.21
C ASP A 27 -4.33 12.98 0.42
N CYS A 28 -4.92 11.90 -0.07
CA CYS A 28 -6.14 11.96 -0.85
C CYS A 28 -7.07 10.79 -0.50
N PRO A 29 -8.39 10.94 -0.74
CA PRO A 29 -9.36 9.89 -0.48
C PRO A 29 -9.01 8.58 -1.22
N GLU A 30 -8.50 8.67 -2.44
CA GLU A 30 -8.06 7.51 -3.24
C GLU A 30 -6.97 6.69 -2.55
N LEU A 31 -6.00 7.35 -1.90
CA LEU A 31 -4.95 6.65 -1.16
C LEU A 31 -5.52 5.94 0.07
N GLN A 32 -6.45 6.59 0.77
CA GLN A 32 -7.14 6.00 1.92
C GLN A 32 -8.03 4.82 1.53
N GLU A 33 -8.73 4.91 0.40
CA GLU A 33 -9.52 3.81 -0.17
C GLU A 33 -8.63 2.63 -0.52
N LEU A 34 -7.51 2.88 -1.21
CA LEU A 34 -6.56 1.83 -1.56
C LEU A 34 -5.97 1.15 -0.32
N CYS A 35 -5.72 1.92 0.75
CA CYS A 35 -5.28 1.35 2.02
C CYS A 35 -6.35 0.47 2.70
N LYS A 36 -7.62 0.86 2.62
CA LYS A 36 -8.75 0.05 3.11
C LYS A 36 -8.94 -1.22 2.28
N GLU A 37 -8.78 -1.14 0.96
CA GLU A 37 -8.81 -2.30 0.08
C GLU A 37 -7.67 -3.28 0.41
N ALA A 38 -6.45 -2.77 0.57
CA ALA A 38 -5.30 -3.59 0.98
C ALA A 38 -5.55 -4.26 2.34
N TYR A 39 -6.18 -3.57 3.30
CA TYR A 39 -6.57 -4.18 4.58
C TYR A 39 -7.60 -5.30 4.40
N SER A 40 -8.60 -5.12 3.54
CA SER A 40 -9.60 -6.16 3.23
C SER A 40 -8.97 -7.40 2.58
N GLU A 41 -8.03 -7.18 1.67
CA GLU A 41 -7.27 -8.23 1.00
C GLU A 41 -6.35 -8.98 1.98
N TYR A 42 -5.74 -8.26 2.94
CA TYR A 42 -4.96 -8.85 4.02
C TYR A 42 -5.85 -9.71 4.94
N LYS A 43 -7.01 -9.19 5.33
CA LYS A 43 -8.00 -9.91 6.14
C LYS A 43 -8.51 -11.17 5.44
N SER A 44 -8.58 -11.14 4.11
CA SER A 44 -8.96 -12.28 3.27
C SER A 44 -7.79 -13.24 2.99
N GLN A 45 -6.62 -13.04 3.61
CA GLN A 45 -5.38 -13.79 3.37
C GLN A 45 -4.91 -13.81 1.90
N ARG A 46 -5.32 -12.81 1.12
CA ARG A 46 -4.94 -12.66 -0.30
C ARG A 46 -3.64 -11.90 -0.48
N ILE A 47 -3.26 -11.10 0.51
CA ILE A 47 -1.94 -10.47 0.62
C ILE A 47 -1.31 -10.79 1.99
N SER A 48 0.00 -10.85 2.02
CA SER A 48 0.81 -11.03 3.22
C SER A 48 0.77 -9.80 4.12
N SER A 49 0.94 -10.02 5.41
CA SER A 49 1.09 -8.96 6.41
C SER A 49 2.27 -8.03 6.06
N ALA A 50 3.34 -8.57 5.47
CA ALA A 50 4.49 -7.78 5.03
C ALA A 50 4.15 -6.82 3.87
N ALA A 51 3.28 -7.24 2.95
CA ALA A 51 2.81 -6.39 1.86
C ALA A 51 1.90 -5.28 2.38
N TYR A 52 0.94 -5.64 3.23
CA TYR A 52 0.04 -4.69 3.86
C TYR A 52 0.79 -3.65 4.68
N GLY A 53 1.78 -4.07 5.49
CA GLY A 53 2.59 -3.14 6.29
C GLY A 53 3.32 -2.09 5.45
N LYS A 54 3.78 -2.44 4.24
CA LYS A 54 4.41 -1.50 3.32
C LYS A 54 3.40 -0.51 2.72
N VAL A 55 2.24 -1.01 2.26
CA VAL A 55 1.16 -0.15 1.74
C VAL A 55 0.69 0.82 2.83
N TYR A 56 0.52 0.33 4.05
CA TYR A 56 0.10 1.15 5.19
C TYR A 56 1.12 2.22 5.56
N ALA A 57 2.42 1.88 5.54
CA ALA A 57 3.49 2.84 5.77
C ALA A 57 3.45 3.98 4.74
N ILE A 58 3.25 3.65 3.46
CA ILE A 58 3.09 4.64 2.38
C ILE A 58 1.89 5.54 2.66
N CYS A 59 0.73 4.98 2.99
CA CYS A 59 -0.46 5.78 3.30
C CYS A 59 -0.23 6.75 4.46
N ILE A 60 0.46 6.31 5.53
CA ILE A 60 0.77 7.18 6.66
C ILE A 60 1.78 8.27 6.29
N GLU A 61 2.82 7.91 5.53
CA GLU A 61 3.88 8.85 5.11
C GLU A 61 3.30 10.02 4.32
N TYR A 62 2.35 9.77 3.43
CA TYR A 62 1.67 10.81 2.65
C TYR A 62 0.53 11.50 3.42
N ALA A 63 -0.14 10.81 4.35
CA ALA A 63 -1.18 11.41 5.19
C ALA A 63 -0.61 12.39 6.23
N TYR A 64 0.60 12.14 6.72
CA TYR A 64 1.29 12.97 7.70
C TYR A 64 2.72 13.30 7.24
N PRO A 65 2.87 14.17 6.21
CA PRO A 65 4.17 14.62 5.78
C PRO A 65 4.80 15.45 6.91
N LYS A 66 6.01 15.07 7.33
CA LYS A 66 6.74 15.67 8.45
C LYS A 66 7.58 16.86 8.02
#